data_AF-A0A3Q4I5U3-F1
#
_entry.id   AF-A0A3Q4I5U3-F1
#
_cell.length_a   1.000
_cell.length_b   1.000
_cell.length_c   1.000
_cell.angle_alpha   90.00
_cell.angle_beta   90.00
_cell.angle_gamma   90.00
#
_symmetry.space_group_name_H-M   'P 1'
#
loop_
_entity.id
_entity.type
_entity.pdbx_description
1 polymer ?
#
loop_
_entity_poly.entity_id
_entity_poly.type
_entity_poly.pdbx_seq_one_letter_code
_entity_poly.pdbx_strand_id
1 'polypeptide(L)'
;MGAHYCAICRQTTFNGKGHIFGKTHQSRLRVVLLKFTEKVKEARRTLKKPQVEKFDCTQHKQTFWCYCCGCEIEKNVTDGNMTVLYGGLLEHMATPEHRKNTHKFWWDNKADPKFRDKVIVTEEETERFKVEVAKALESFVEKEDEYIKQHAEHIRAQEKHRQEVLQSLLEVCFPTMLWQYPSLWH
;
A
#
# COMPACT_ATOMS: atom_id res chain seq x y z
N MET A 1 9.00 -45.66 -4.94
CA MET A 1 8.86 -44.36 -5.65
C MET A 1 7.59 -43.71 -5.14
N GLY A 2 7.69 -42.60 -4.41
CA GLY A 2 6.53 -41.92 -3.82
C GLY A 2 5.95 -40.89 -4.78
N ALA A 3 4.62 -40.78 -4.83
CA ALA A 3 3.95 -39.68 -5.49
C ALA A 3 4.31 -38.35 -4.80
N HIS A 4 4.69 -37.34 -5.57
CA HIS A 4 5.05 -36.02 -5.06
C HIS A 4 4.31 -34.93 -5.83
N TYR A 5 3.55 -34.10 -5.12
CA TYR A 5 2.88 -32.94 -5.70
C TYR A 5 3.86 -31.78 -5.90
N CYS A 6 3.94 -31.26 -7.12
CA CYS A 6 4.76 -30.09 -7.43
C CYS A 6 3.88 -28.83 -7.48
N ALA A 7 4.07 -27.90 -6.54
CA ALA A 7 3.31 -26.64 -6.49
C ALA A 7 3.52 -25.74 -7.73
N ILE A 8 4.71 -25.79 -8.35
CA ILE A 8 5.03 -25.03 -9.56
C ILE A 8 4.31 -25.59 -10.80
N CYS A 9 4.25 -26.92 -10.90
CA CYS A 9 3.59 -27.59 -12.03
C CYS A 9 2.11 -27.90 -11.78
N ARG A 10 1.63 -27.72 -10.55
CA ARG A 10 0.27 -28.04 -10.08
C ARG A 10 -0.17 -29.45 -10.44
N GLN A 11 0.74 -30.40 -10.32
CA GLN A 11 0.49 -31.80 -10.69
C GLN A 11 1.25 -32.74 -9.75
N THR A 12 0.64 -33.89 -9.49
CA THR A 12 1.29 -35.01 -8.81
C THR A 12 2.20 -35.73 -9.80
N THR A 13 3.42 -35.99 -9.39
CA THR A 13 4.47 -36.60 -10.21
C THR A 13 4.91 -37.89 -9.55
N PHE A 14 5.07 -38.95 -10.34
CA PHE A 14 5.50 -40.27 -9.87
C PHE A 14 6.99 -40.52 -10.11
N ASN A 15 7.65 -39.63 -10.84
CA ASN A 15 9.07 -39.72 -11.22
C ASN A 15 10.03 -39.28 -10.09
N GLY A 16 9.53 -39.12 -8.86
CA GLY A 16 10.31 -38.61 -7.73
C GLY A 16 11.01 -37.27 -8.04
N LYS A 17 12.25 -37.11 -7.55
CA LYS A 17 13.04 -35.87 -7.73
C LYS A 17 13.49 -35.62 -9.18
N GLY A 18 13.33 -36.58 -10.10
CA GLY A 18 13.71 -36.41 -11.52
C GLY A 18 12.86 -35.34 -12.24
N HIS A 19 11.61 -35.13 -11.82
CA HIS A 19 10.71 -34.14 -12.43
C HIS A 19 11.28 -32.71 -12.39
N ILE A 20 11.99 -32.35 -11.32
CA ILE A 20 12.54 -31.00 -11.10
C ILE A 20 13.55 -30.63 -12.20
N PHE A 21 14.26 -31.61 -12.77
CA PHE A 21 15.22 -31.39 -13.85
C PHE A 21 14.57 -31.36 -15.25
N GLY A 22 13.27 -31.66 -15.35
CA GLY A 22 12.56 -31.68 -16.62
C GLY A 22 12.41 -30.28 -17.24
N LYS A 23 12.52 -30.20 -18.57
CA LYS A 23 12.37 -28.94 -19.33
C LYS A 23 11.06 -28.23 -19.02
N THR A 24 9.95 -28.97 -18.92
CA THR A 24 8.62 -28.41 -18.63
C THR A 24 8.56 -27.74 -17.27
N HIS A 25 9.11 -28.37 -16.23
CA HIS A 25 9.20 -27.79 -14.89
C HIS A 25 10.08 -26.53 -14.91
N GLN A 26 11.28 -26.62 -15.48
CA GLN A 26 12.23 -25.50 -15.51
C GLN A 26 11.70 -24.29 -16.30
N SER A 27 10.99 -24.50 -17.42
CA SER A 27 10.32 -23.43 -18.15
C SER A 27 9.22 -22.76 -17.32
N ARG A 28 8.38 -23.53 -16.63
CA ARG A 28 7.32 -22.99 -15.74
C ARG A 28 7.92 -22.23 -14.57
N LEU A 29 8.94 -22.81 -13.92
CA LEU A 29 9.67 -22.19 -12.82
C LEU A 29 10.25 -20.84 -13.24
N ARG A 30 10.87 -20.75 -14.42
CA ARG A 30 11.41 -19.48 -14.94
C ARG A 30 10.32 -18.41 -15.07
N VAL A 31 9.16 -18.75 -15.61
CA VAL A 31 8.04 -17.79 -15.76
C VAL A 31 7.53 -17.34 -14.38
N VAL A 32 7.38 -18.27 -13.45
CA VAL A 32 6.97 -17.95 -12.07
C VAL A 32 7.97 -17.03 -11.40
N LEU A 33 9.26 -17.33 -11.47
CA LEU A 33 10.33 -16.53 -10.89
C LEU A 33 10.41 -15.14 -11.53
N LEU A 34 10.27 -15.03 -12.85
CA LEU A 34 10.24 -13.73 -13.53
C LEU A 34 9.10 -12.86 -13.01
N LYS A 35 7.87 -13.39 -12.96
CA LYS A 35 6.71 -12.66 -12.43
C LYS A 35 6.87 -12.29 -10.96
N PHE A 36 7.39 -13.22 -10.15
CA PHE A 36 7.63 -12.99 -8.73
C PHE A 36 8.67 -11.89 -8.51
N THR A 37 9.80 -11.96 -9.22
CA THR A 37 10.89 -10.99 -9.08
C THR A 37 10.52 -9.60 -9.60
N GLU A 38 9.71 -9.48 -10.65
CA GLU A 38 9.22 -8.16 -11.09
C GLU A 38 8.30 -7.52 -10.05
N LYS A 39 7.41 -8.28 -9.41
CA LYS A 39 6.59 -7.76 -8.30
C LYS A 39 7.42 -7.30 -7.10
N VAL A 40 8.44 -8.07 -6.71
CA VAL A 40 9.35 -7.66 -5.62
C VAL A 40 10.16 -6.44 -6.02
N LYS A 41 10.60 -6.36 -7.29
CA LYS A 41 11.32 -5.21 -7.82
C LYS A 41 10.47 -3.94 -7.83
N GLU A 42 9.17 -4.03 -8.15
CA GLU A 42 8.23 -2.91 -8.02
C GLU A 42 8.18 -2.40 -6.58
N ALA A 43 8.03 -3.29 -5.60
CA ALA A 43 8.08 -2.94 -4.18
C ALA A 43 9.42 -2.30 -3.80
N ARG A 44 10.56 -2.83 -4.27
CA ARG A 44 11.88 -2.26 -3.97
C ARG A 44 12.07 -0.83 -4.49
N ARG A 45 11.29 -0.36 -5.46
CA ARG A 45 11.34 1.04 -5.91
C ARG A 45 10.85 2.01 -4.84
N THR A 46 10.00 1.56 -3.91
CA THR A 46 9.49 2.39 -2.81
C THR A 46 10.45 2.48 -1.63
N LEU A 47 11.54 1.69 -1.59
CA LEU A 47 12.52 1.71 -0.49
C LEU A 47 13.11 3.10 -0.21
N LYS A 48 13.33 3.90 -1.27
CA LYS A 48 13.88 5.26 -1.17
C LYS A 48 12.82 6.34 -0.97
N LYS A 49 11.59 6.07 -1.40
CA LYS A 49 10.47 7.01 -1.34
C LYS A 49 9.19 6.22 -1.09
N PRO A 50 8.91 5.89 0.18
CA PRO A 50 7.70 5.18 0.55
C PRO A 50 6.47 6.01 0.16
N GLN A 51 5.40 5.31 -0.19
CA GLN A 51 4.13 5.94 -0.54
C GLN A 51 3.15 5.68 0.58
N VAL A 52 2.63 6.77 1.15
CA VAL A 52 1.64 6.77 2.21
C VAL A 52 0.36 7.36 1.65
N GLU A 53 -0.75 6.66 1.86
CA GLU A 53 -2.09 7.07 1.41
C GLU A 53 -3.08 6.96 2.57
N LYS A 54 -4.21 7.69 2.49
CA LYS A 54 -5.37 7.43 3.37
C LYS A 54 -5.85 6.01 3.13
N PHE A 55 -6.18 5.29 4.20
CA PHE A 55 -6.65 3.92 4.07
C PHE A 55 -7.99 3.85 3.32
N ASP A 56 -8.01 2.99 2.30
CA ASP A 56 -9.19 2.56 1.58
C ASP A 56 -9.23 1.03 1.58
N CYS A 57 -10.22 0.45 2.25
CA CYS A 57 -10.34 -1.00 2.40
C CYS A 57 -10.53 -1.74 1.08
N THR A 58 -11.05 -1.09 0.03
CA THR A 58 -11.28 -1.68 -1.29
C THR A 58 -9.99 -1.74 -2.11
N GLN A 59 -9.05 -0.83 -1.85
CA GLN A 59 -7.81 -0.69 -2.62
C GLN A 59 -6.59 -1.25 -1.89
N HIS A 60 -6.56 -1.17 -0.56
CA HIS A 60 -5.35 -1.41 0.23
C HIS A 60 -5.28 -2.78 0.90
N LYS A 61 -6.41 -3.49 1.06
CA LYS A 61 -6.44 -4.90 1.50
C LYS A 61 -6.12 -5.86 0.35
N GLN A 62 -4.93 -5.70 -0.21
CA GLN A 62 -4.43 -6.55 -1.29
C GLN A 62 -3.43 -7.56 -0.74
N THR A 63 -3.53 -8.79 -1.20
CA THR A 63 -2.60 -9.86 -0.84
C THR A 63 -1.64 -10.20 -1.98
N PHE A 64 -0.58 -10.92 -1.63
CA PHE A 64 0.43 -11.39 -2.53
C PHE A 64 0.83 -12.82 -2.15
N TRP A 65 0.95 -13.70 -3.15
CA TRP A 65 1.41 -15.07 -2.92
C TRP A 65 2.95 -15.14 -2.95
N CYS A 66 3.56 -15.55 -1.83
CA CYS A 66 4.99 -15.83 -1.75
C CYS A 66 5.29 -17.28 -2.14
N TYR A 67 6.00 -17.48 -3.26
CA TYR A 67 6.37 -18.82 -3.72
C TYR A 67 7.43 -19.50 -2.84
N CYS A 68 8.31 -18.72 -2.21
CA CYS A 68 9.34 -19.26 -1.31
C CYS A 68 8.72 -19.85 -0.05
N CYS A 69 7.77 -19.12 0.55
CA CYS A 69 7.14 -19.49 1.81
C CYS A 69 5.88 -20.34 1.62
N GLY A 70 5.28 -20.33 0.43
CA GLY A 70 4.04 -21.06 0.14
C GLY A 70 2.84 -20.49 0.90
N CYS A 71 2.81 -19.18 1.13
CA CYS A 71 1.75 -18.50 1.87
C CYS A 71 1.30 -17.22 1.16
N GLU A 72 0.10 -16.79 1.52
CA GLU A 72 -0.45 -15.48 1.18
C GLU A 72 -0.01 -14.46 2.22
N ILE A 73 0.47 -13.30 1.77
CA ILE A 73 0.95 -12.21 2.62
C ILE A 73 0.22 -10.92 2.27
N GLU A 74 0.12 -10.01 3.24
CA GLU A 74 -0.38 -8.66 2.99
C GLU A 74 0.61 -7.89 2.12
N LYS A 75 0.08 -7.20 1.10
CA LYS A 75 0.90 -6.39 0.21
C LYS A 75 1.31 -5.09 0.89
N ASN A 76 0.39 -4.47 1.63
CA ASN A 76 0.56 -3.17 2.27
C ASN A 76 0.52 -3.30 3.80
N VAL A 77 1.02 -2.29 4.52
CA VAL A 77 0.79 -2.15 5.98
C VAL A 77 -0.22 -1.04 6.20
N THR A 78 -1.17 -1.25 7.10
CA THR A 78 -2.17 -0.25 7.47
C THR A 78 -2.44 -0.25 8.96
N ASP A 79 -2.73 0.93 9.52
CA ASP A 79 -3.22 1.12 10.88
C ASP A 79 -4.75 1.38 10.94
N GLY A 80 -5.43 1.30 9.79
CA GLY A 80 -6.85 1.60 9.63
C GLY A 80 -7.17 3.05 9.25
N ASN A 81 -6.23 3.99 9.39
CA ASN A 81 -6.38 5.38 8.96
C ASN A 81 -5.51 5.69 7.74
N MET A 82 -4.30 5.12 7.71
CA MET A 82 -3.32 5.29 6.64
C MET A 82 -2.75 3.94 6.21
N THR A 83 -2.13 3.94 5.03
CA THR A 83 -1.53 2.76 4.43
C THR A 83 -0.17 3.09 3.85
N VAL A 84 0.84 2.28 4.20
CA VAL A 84 2.14 2.26 3.54
C VAL A 84 2.10 1.22 2.41
N LEU A 85 2.13 1.70 1.17
CA LEU A 85 2.09 0.82 -0.01
C LEU A 85 3.33 -0.06 -0.07
N TYR A 86 3.13 -1.33 -0.41
CA TYR A 86 4.16 -2.38 -0.47
C TYR A 86 4.88 -2.68 0.87
N GLY A 87 4.47 -2.04 1.97
CA GLY A 87 5.13 -2.23 3.28
C GLY A 87 5.11 -3.70 3.72
N GLY A 88 3.95 -4.36 3.65
CA GLY A 88 3.81 -5.75 4.12
C GLY A 88 4.62 -6.73 3.27
N LEU A 89 4.69 -6.47 1.96
CA LEU A 89 5.56 -7.23 1.07
C LEU A 89 7.03 -7.07 1.47
N LEU A 90 7.51 -5.83 1.65
CA LEU A 90 8.90 -5.55 1.99
C LEU A 90 9.29 -6.12 3.35
N GLU A 91 8.41 -5.98 4.35
CA GLU A 91 8.60 -6.57 5.68
C GLU A 91 8.74 -8.09 5.60
N HIS A 92 7.88 -8.77 4.83
CA HIS A 92 7.99 -10.22 4.62
C HIS A 92 9.33 -10.61 3.98
N MET A 93 9.73 -9.91 2.90
CA MET A 93 10.97 -10.21 2.17
C MET A 93 12.24 -9.98 3.00
N ALA A 94 12.15 -9.20 4.07
CA ALA A 94 13.23 -8.94 5.03
C ALA A 94 13.32 -9.98 6.15
N THR A 95 12.29 -10.82 6.34
CA THR A 95 12.29 -11.78 7.45
C THR A 95 13.37 -12.87 7.31
N PRO A 96 13.99 -13.30 8.41
CA PRO A 96 14.96 -14.40 8.38
C PRO A 96 14.33 -15.71 7.93
N GLU A 97 13.04 -15.93 8.24
CA GLU A 97 12.28 -17.10 7.82
C GLU A 97 12.09 -17.13 6.30
N HIS A 98 11.75 -16.00 5.68
CA HIS A 98 11.69 -15.91 4.21
C HIS A 98 13.05 -16.17 3.56
N ARG A 99 14.15 -15.65 4.14
CA ARG A 99 15.50 -15.92 3.64
C ARG A 99 15.80 -17.42 3.65
N LYS A 100 15.54 -18.11 4.76
CA LYS A 100 15.70 -19.56 4.89
C LYS A 100 14.83 -20.33 3.89
N ASN A 101 13.56 -19.96 3.76
CA ASN A 101 12.63 -20.58 2.82
C ASN A 101 13.03 -20.34 1.37
N THR A 102 13.58 -19.16 1.05
CA THR A 102 14.15 -18.85 -0.25
C THR A 102 15.32 -19.79 -0.58
N HIS A 103 16.27 -19.98 0.34
CA HIS A 103 17.36 -20.92 0.12
C HIS A 103 16.87 -22.35 -0.11
N LYS A 104 15.92 -22.82 0.71
CA LYS A 104 15.30 -24.13 0.56
C LYS A 104 14.57 -24.27 -0.79
N PHE A 105 13.72 -23.30 -1.14
CA PHE A 105 12.97 -23.29 -2.40
C PHE A 105 13.92 -23.35 -3.61
N TRP A 106 15.01 -22.59 -3.60
CA TRP A 106 16.00 -22.61 -4.68
C TRP A 106 16.68 -23.97 -4.82
N TRP A 107 17.04 -24.57 -3.69
CA TRP A 107 17.64 -25.90 -3.66
C TRP A 107 16.68 -26.98 -4.17
N ASP A 108 15.44 -26.95 -3.71
CA ASP A 108 14.42 -27.96 -4.00
C ASP A 108 13.95 -27.89 -5.46
N ASN A 109 13.87 -26.69 -6.06
CA ASN A 109 13.40 -26.52 -7.45
C ASN A 109 14.54 -26.36 -8.47
N LYS A 110 15.80 -26.39 -8.02
CA LYS A 110 16.98 -26.10 -8.87
C LYS A 110 16.81 -24.80 -9.66
N ALA A 111 16.33 -23.77 -8.97
CA ALA A 111 16.07 -22.47 -9.54
C ALA A 111 17.38 -21.76 -9.93
N ASP A 112 17.31 -20.87 -10.93
CA ASP A 112 18.44 -20.08 -11.39
C ASP A 112 18.94 -19.14 -10.27
N PRO A 113 20.22 -19.24 -9.83
CA PRO A 113 20.77 -18.41 -8.77
C PRO A 113 20.67 -16.90 -9.02
N LYS A 114 20.61 -16.47 -10.30
CA LYS A 114 20.52 -15.05 -10.68
C LYS A 114 19.31 -14.32 -10.13
N PHE A 115 18.26 -15.04 -9.76
CA PHE A 115 17.02 -14.47 -9.23
C PHE A 115 16.92 -14.52 -7.72
N ARG A 116 17.79 -15.27 -7.03
CA ARG A 116 17.68 -15.51 -5.58
C ARG A 116 17.84 -14.22 -4.79
N ASP A 117 18.91 -13.48 -5.06
CA ASP A 117 19.24 -12.30 -4.26
C ASP A 117 18.33 -11.10 -4.63
N LYS A 118 17.50 -11.23 -5.68
CA LYS A 118 16.50 -10.21 -6.06
C LYS A 118 15.28 -10.21 -5.14
N VAL A 119 15.01 -11.32 -4.46
CA VAL A 119 13.81 -11.53 -3.64
C VAL A 119 14.11 -11.52 -2.14
N ILE A 120 15.34 -11.18 -1.76
CA ILE A 120 15.79 -10.99 -0.38
C ILE A 120 16.01 -9.50 -0.18
N VAL A 121 15.39 -8.95 0.86
CA VAL A 121 15.65 -7.57 1.31
C VAL A 121 16.62 -7.64 2.49
N THR A 122 17.69 -6.84 2.47
CA THR A 122 18.67 -6.86 3.56
C THR A 122 18.18 -6.10 4.79
N GLU A 123 18.80 -6.37 5.93
CA GLU A 123 18.54 -5.61 7.17
C GLU A 123 18.84 -4.12 6.98
N GLU A 124 19.96 -3.79 6.32
CA GLU A 124 20.30 -2.40 5.97
C GLU A 124 19.23 -1.73 5.09
N GLU A 125 18.69 -2.44 4.08
CA GLU A 125 17.59 -1.92 3.27
C GLU A 125 16.33 -1.68 4.10
N THR A 126 16.06 -2.57 5.05
CA THR A 126 14.90 -2.50 5.95
C THR A 126 15.01 -1.32 6.91
N GLU A 127 16.16 -1.11 7.54
CA GLU A 127 16.37 0.01 8.45
C GLU A 127 16.30 1.35 7.72
N ARG A 128 16.90 1.46 6.52
CA ARG A 128 16.72 2.65 5.68
C ARG A 128 15.25 2.88 5.32
N PHE A 129 14.53 1.82 4.97
CA PHE A 129 13.12 1.92 4.63
C PHE A 129 12.28 2.42 5.81
N LYS A 130 12.49 1.90 7.03
CA LYS A 130 11.80 2.37 8.24
C LYS A 130 12.01 3.87 8.48
N VAL A 131 13.25 4.35 8.30
CA VAL A 131 13.56 5.79 8.43
C VAL A 131 12.80 6.63 7.41
N GLU A 132 12.78 6.21 6.14
CA GLU A 132 12.04 6.93 5.10
C GLU A 132 10.52 6.83 5.27
N VAL A 133 10.01 5.72 5.82
CA VAL A 133 8.58 5.56 6.14
C VAL A 133 8.19 6.53 7.24
N ALA A 134 8.97 6.64 8.31
CA ALA A 134 8.71 7.60 9.39
C ALA A 134 8.60 9.04 8.85
N LYS A 135 9.54 9.45 7.99
CA LYS A 135 9.50 10.77 7.33
C LYS A 135 8.28 10.95 6.42
N ALA A 136 7.93 9.92 5.66
CA ALA A 136 6.79 9.96 4.76
C ALA A 136 5.47 10.06 5.52
N LEU A 137 5.34 9.37 6.65
CA LEU A 137 4.18 9.45 7.54
C LEU A 137 4.05 10.85 8.16
N GLU A 138 5.15 11.39 8.70
CA GLU A 138 5.18 12.75 9.27
C GLU A 138 4.75 13.79 8.22
N SER A 139 5.37 13.77 7.03
CA SER A 139 5.02 14.68 5.95
C SER A 139 3.58 14.52 5.46
N PHE A 140 3.03 13.31 5.54
CA PHE A 140 1.63 13.06 5.17
C PHE A 140 0.68 13.68 6.19
N VAL A 141 0.92 13.48 7.49
CA VAL A 141 0.12 14.06 8.56
C VAL A 141 0.16 15.60 8.53
N GLU A 142 1.34 16.20 8.35
CA GLU A 142 1.47 17.66 8.24
C GLU A 142 0.63 18.25 7.11
N LYS A 143 0.61 17.60 5.94
CA LYS A 143 -0.20 18.04 4.79
C LYS A 143 -1.69 17.92 5.05
N GLU A 144 -2.11 16.84 5.72
CA GLU A 144 -3.50 16.66 6.11
C GLU A 144 -3.94 17.73 7.11
N ASP A 145 -3.11 18.05 8.09
CA ASP A 145 -3.38 19.13 9.06
C ASP A 145 -3.46 20.50 8.38
N GLU A 146 -2.57 20.79 7.45
CA GLU A 146 -2.61 22.03 6.67
C GLU A 146 -3.90 22.12 5.83
N TYR A 147 -4.27 21.03 5.18
CA TYR A 147 -5.52 20.94 4.41
C TYR A 147 -6.74 21.20 5.29
N ILE A 148 -6.80 20.61 6.50
CA ILE A 148 -7.87 20.84 7.46
C ILE A 148 -7.94 22.31 7.89
N LYS A 149 -6.79 22.94 8.18
CA LYS A 149 -6.73 24.37 8.56
C LYS A 149 -7.27 25.27 7.45
N GLN A 150 -6.83 25.05 6.21
CA GLN A 150 -7.31 25.81 5.05
C GLN A 150 -8.83 25.67 4.85
N HIS A 151 -9.37 24.46 5.04
CA HIS A 151 -10.82 24.23 4.97
C HIS A 151 -11.58 24.94 6.08
N ALA A 152 -11.07 24.90 7.31
CA ALA A 152 -11.68 25.61 8.43
C ALA A 152 -11.69 27.13 8.23
N GLU A 153 -10.61 27.70 7.71
CA GLU A 153 -10.53 29.12 7.36
C GLU A 153 -11.53 29.50 6.27
N HIS A 154 -11.65 28.67 5.23
CA HIS A 154 -12.63 28.90 4.16
C HIS A 154 -14.06 28.89 4.71
N ILE A 155 -14.42 27.93 5.57
CA ILE A 155 -15.73 27.86 6.21
C ILE A 155 -16.00 29.12 7.04
N ARG A 156 -15.04 29.57 7.85
CA ARG A 156 -15.18 30.79 8.66
C ARG A 156 -15.35 32.04 7.79
N ALA A 157 -14.61 32.13 6.69
CA ALA A 157 -14.71 33.26 5.76
C ALA A 157 -16.07 33.29 5.07
N GLN A 158 -16.58 32.14 4.62
CA GLN A 158 -17.92 32.02 4.05
C GLN A 158 -19.01 32.41 5.06
N GLU A 159 -18.88 31.97 6.31
CA GLU A 159 -19.86 32.28 7.35
C GLU A 159 -19.85 33.77 7.71
N LYS A 160 -18.66 34.39 7.83
CA LYS A 160 -18.53 35.83 8.02
C LYS A 160 -19.20 36.60 6.87
N HIS A 161 -18.94 36.19 5.63
CA HIS A 161 -19.55 36.83 4.46
C HIS A 161 -21.09 36.72 4.47
N ARG A 162 -21.64 35.55 4.84
CA ARG A 162 -23.09 35.37 5.00
C ARG A 162 -23.67 36.31 6.05
N GLN A 163 -23.01 36.45 7.19
CA GLN A 163 -23.44 37.36 8.26
C GLN A 163 -23.42 38.82 7.80
N GLU A 164 -22.37 39.26 7.10
CA GLU A 164 -22.28 40.61 6.55
C GLU A 164 -23.40 40.89 5.54
N VAL A 165 -23.72 39.93 4.66
CA VAL A 165 -24.84 40.07 3.69
C VAL A 165 -26.18 40.16 4.41
N LEU A 166 -26.43 39.29 5.41
CA LEU A 166 -27.66 39.32 6.20
C LEU A 166 -27.81 40.64 6.97
N GLN A 167 -26.73 41.13 7.58
CA GLN A 167 -26.73 42.41 8.27
C GLN A 167 -27.02 43.57 7.31
N SER A 168 -26.39 43.58 6.12
CA SER A 168 -26.66 44.59 5.09
C SER A 168 -28.13 44.58 4.64
N LEU A 169 -28.72 43.39 4.46
CA LEU A 169 -30.14 43.26 4.12
C LEU A 169 -31.05 43.79 5.22
N LEU A 170 -30.74 43.52 6.49
CA LEU A 170 -31.49 44.05 7.62
C LEU A 170 -31.37 45.57 7.66
N GLU A 171 -30.17 46.14 7.59
CA GLU A 171 -29.95 47.59 7.63
C GLU A 171 -30.62 48.35 6.48
N VAL A 172 -30.75 47.75 5.30
CA VAL A 172 -31.42 48.40 4.15
C VAL A 172 -32.93 48.14 4.14
N CYS A 173 -33.37 46.91 4.39
CA CYS A 173 -34.78 46.54 4.23
C CYS A 173 -35.63 46.91 5.45
N PHE A 174 -35.11 46.84 6.69
CA PHE A 174 -35.91 47.17 7.88
C PHE A 174 -36.35 48.65 7.90
N PRO A 175 -35.46 49.63 7.70
CA PRO A 175 -35.86 51.04 7.68
C PRO A 175 -36.80 51.35 6.52
N THR A 176 -36.57 50.77 5.34
CA THR A 176 -37.42 50.98 4.17
C THR A 176 -38.82 50.40 4.38
N MET A 177 -38.94 49.22 4.98
CA MET A 177 -40.24 48.61 5.31
C MET A 177 -41.00 49.37 6.40
N LEU A 178 -40.31 49.92 7.41
CA LEU A 178 -40.90 50.79 8.44
C LEU A 178 -41.46 52.09 7.85
N TRP A 179 -40.78 52.68 6.86
CA TRP A 179 -41.26 53.87 6.15
C TRP A 179 -42.42 53.58 5.20
N GLN A 180 -42.42 52.40 4.56
CA GLN A 180 -43.37 52.06 3.49
C GLN A 180 -44.66 51.41 4.01
N TYR A 181 -44.64 50.79 5.21
CA TYR A 181 -45.80 50.19 5.86
C TYR A 181 -45.84 50.43 7.38
N PRO A 182 -46.04 51.68 7.85
CA PRO A 182 -46.04 52.02 9.27
C PRO A 182 -47.21 51.41 10.07
N SER A 183 -48.30 51.01 9.42
CA SER A 183 -49.50 50.45 10.07
C SER A 183 -49.40 48.98 10.47
N LEU A 184 -48.35 48.26 10.07
CA LEU A 184 -48.15 46.83 10.38
C LEU A 184 -47.39 46.58 11.70
N TRP A 185 -46.92 47.64 12.36
CA TRP A 185 -46.04 47.57 13.53
C TRP A 185 -46.63 48.24 14.79
N HIS A 186 -47.95 48.47 14.81
CA HIS A 186 -48.72 48.97 15.95
C HIS A 186 -49.65 47.89 16.53
#